data_AF-A0A1E3LY77-F1
#
_entry.id   AF-A0A1E3LY77-F1
#
_cell.length_a   1.000
_cell.length_b   1.000
_cell.length_c   1.000
_cell.angle_alpha   90.00
_cell.angle_beta   90.00
_cell.angle_gamma   90.00
#
_symmetry.space_group_name_H-M   'P 1'
#
loop_
_entity.id
_entity.type
_entity.pdbx_description
1 polymer ?
#
loop_
_entity_poly.entity_id
_entity_poly.type
_entity_poly.pdbx_seq_one_letter_code
_entity_poly.pdbx_strand_id
1 'polypeptide(L)'
;MTFFRDDTGEVRSRPLFDESGHPVTNPEAEAERDNLVEQLCALPPIAAVLDAIITRFGTEMVAEVTGRTKRLITVSGGGQKLESRSARATQADSAAFMEGTKRILVFSDAGGTGRSYHASLDAKNQQQRAHLLLEPGWRADRAIQGLGRTHRTHQACSPLFRPVTTDCKGELRFTSTIARRLDSLGALTRGQRQTGGQNLFDPADNLESDYAKAALISWYHLLVAGKLTSTNLTDFQHRTGLELLDTDGVLKEDLPPIQRWLNRLLALPIGLQNCIFDEFLALVEARVAAAREAGTLDVGVETMTVETATVLDDTILRTDPVSKATSHLLTIEVTRRRNPMSLERVLRIADTDQTAVFVRNGKSGKVALRTNARSWLTEDGVAVSRIELMRPTRHEYLALDDLYETAWEECSRARFETDWSAEVEEIRGKLDVETIRLATGLLLPIWSALPSDHLVVNRVVDAEGRSWLGRMVFPGDVPALFSKMGLDSNDVLSPAEVARAAMEGGTITIQRPFVCEVKRVRVNARPRIEISGAPANQLAWLKSIGCFTEIIAYKTRVFIPVETADAVLARLMA
;
A
#
# COMPACT_ATOMS: atom_id res chain seq x y z
N MET A 1 33.38 14.16 27.25
CA MET A 1 32.94 14.92 26.05
C MET A 1 33.35 16.38 26.24
N THR A 2 33.76 17.10 25.20
CA THR A 2 34.01 18.55 25.30
C THR A 2 32.96 19.31 24.49
N PHE A 3 32.41 20.36 25.08
CA PHE A 3 31.48 21.26 24.41
C PHE A 3 32.25 22.39 23.73
N PHE A 4 31.91 22.69 22.48
CA PHE A 4 32.40 23.85 21.75
C PHE A 4 31.20 24.59 21.15
N ARG A 5 31.33 25.90 20.94
CA ARG A 5 30.36 26.65 20.14
C ARG A 5 30.85 26.67 18.71
N ASP A 6 29.98 26.29 17.79
CA ASP A 6 30.27 26.45 16.37
C ASP A 6 30.08 27.90 15.93
N ASP A 7 30.37 28.17 14.66
CA ASP A 7 30.29 29.52 14.08
C ASP A 7 28.87 30.09 14.05
N THR A 8 27.85 29.26 14.33
CA THR A 8 26.44 29.67 14.46
C THR A 8 26.04 30.01 15.90
N GLY A 9 26.97 29.82 16.86
CA GLY A 9 26.73 30.02 18.29
C GLY A 9 26.08 28.82 18.99
N GLU A 10 25.83 27.73 18.25
CA GLU A 10 25.19 26.51 18.74
C GLU A 10 26.21 25.68 19.53
N VAL A 11 25.85 25.22 20.72
CA VAL A 11 26.75 24.41 21.56
C VAL A 11 26.73 22.98 21.05
N ARG A 12 27.82 22.57 20.42
CA ARG A 12 28.02 21.20 19.92
C ARG A 12 29.02 20.46 20.79
N SER A 13 28.88 19.15 20.81
CA SER A 13 29.75 18.27 21.59
C SER A 13 30.67 17.47 20.68
N ARG A 14 31.94 17.32 21.07
CA ARG A 14 32.91 16.48 20.38
C ARG A 14 33.55 15.46 21.33
N PRO A 15 34.03 14.32 20.80
CA PRO A 15 34.76 13.36 21.62
C PRO A 15 35.94 14.05 22.32
N LEU A 16 36.12 13.72 23.60
CA LEU A 16 37.26 14.23 24.38
C LEU A 16 38.45 13.33 24.06
N PHE A 17 39.60 13.92 23.74
CA PHE A 17 40.86 13.21 23.55
C PHE A 17 41.86 13.69 24.61
N ASP A 18 42.73 12.79 25.08
CA ASP A 18 43.81 13.13 25.99
C ASP A 18 44.97 13.85 25.28
N GLU A 19 46.00 14.26 26.03
CA GLU A 19 47.17 14.97 25.49
C GLU A 19 47.98 14.13 24.48
N SER A 20 47.82 12.79 24.50
CA SER A 20 48.40 11.87 23.53
C SER A 20 47.52 11.59 22.31
N GLY A 21 46.33 12.20 22.24
CA GLY A 21 45.38 12.02 21.15
C GLY A 21 44.53 10.75 21.23
N HIS A 22 44.49 10.07 22.38
CA HIS A 22 43.59 8.92 22.58
C HIS A 22 42.21 9.38 23.05
N PRO A 23 41.11 8.75 22.60
CA PRO A 23 39.78 9.08 23.07
C PRO A 23 39.65 8.77 24.56
N VAL A 24 39.21 9.76 25.34
CA VAL A 24 38.95 9.61 26.78
C VAL A 24 37.62 8.88 26.95
N THR A 25 37.67 7.68 27.51
CA THR A 25 36.49 6.88 27.84
C THR A 25 35.85 7.38 29.14
N ASN A 26 34.55 7.09 29.32
CA ASN A 26 33.86 7.37 30.58
C ASN A 26 33.95 6.10 31.46
N PRO A 27 34.73 6.11 32.56
CA PRO A 27 34.91 4.91 33.39
C PRO A 27 33.60 4.33 33.94
N GLU A 28 32.61 5.17 34.24
CA GLU A 28 31.29 4.71 34.69
C GLU A 28 30.53 3.98 33.57
N ALA A 29 30.60 4.49 32.35
CA ALA A 29 29.96 3.84 31.21
C ALA A 29 30.66 2.54 30.81
N GLU A 30 31.98 2.45 30.98
CA GLU A 30 32.73 1.21 30.78
C GLU A 30 32.39 0.17 31.86
N ALA A 31 32.29 0.58 33.12
CA ALA A 31 31.85 -0.29 34.20
C ALA A 31 30.42 -0.81 33.98
N GLU A 32 29.48 0.06 33.56
CA GLU A 32 28.11 -0.35 33.22
C GLU A 32 28.06 -1.29 32.01
N ARG A 33 28.87 -1.03 30.97
CA ARG A 33 29.02 -1.95 29.85
C ARG A 33 29.50 -3.32 30.32
N ASP A 34 30.53 -3.36 31.14
CA ASP A 34 31.15 -4.61 31.59
C ASP A 34 30.19 -5.40 32.50
N ASN A 35 29.48 -4.73 33.41
CA ASN A 35 28.40 -5.32 34.21
C ASN A 35 27.27 -5.89 33.33
N LEU A 36 26.85 -5.16 32.29
CA LEU A 36 25.82 -5.63 31.36
C LEU A 36 26.29 -6.84 30.56
N VAL A 37 27.54 -6.84 30.08
CA VAL A 37 28.13 -7.98 29.36
C VAL A 37 28.20 -9.21 30.28
N GLU A 38 28.63 -9.04 31.53
CA GLU A 38 28.66 -10.13 32.52
C GLU A 38 27.26 -10.72 32.74
N GLN A 39 26.25 -9.87 32.95
CA GLN A 39 24.86 -10.33 33.09
C GLN A 39 24.37 -11.05 31.84
N LEU A 40 24.62 -10.50 30.64
CA LEU A 40 24.24 -11.12 29.37
C LEU A 40 24.90 -12.49 29.19
N CYS A 41 26.15 -12.65 29.59
CA CYS A 41 26.87 -13.93 29.55
C CYS A 41 26.38 -14.94 30.59
N ALA A 42 25.77 -14.49 31.68
CA ALA A 42 25.18 -15.34 32.71
C ALA A 42 23.75 -15.81 32.37
N LEU A 43 23.06 -15.14 31.44
CA LEU A 43 21.73 -15.54 30.99
C LEU A 43 21.77 -16.90 30.29
N PRO A 44 20.74 -17.75 30.46
CA PRO A 44 20.67 -19.02 29.76
C PRO A 44 20.64 -18.78 28.23
N PRO A 45 21.30 -19.63 27.44
CA PRO A 45 21.29 -19.48 25.99
C PRO A 45 19.87 -19.65 25.46
N ILE A 46 19.39 -18.66 24.70
CA ILE A 46 18.13 -18.76 23.98
C ILE A 46 18.36 -19.71 22.81
N ALA A 47 17.73 -20.88 22.86
CA ALA A 47 17.84 -21.87 21.78
C ALA A 47 17.26 -21.30 20.49
N ALA A 48 18.07 -21.29 19.42
CA ALA A 48 17.56 -20.97 18.09
C ALA A 48 16.45 -21.95 17.70
N VAL A 49 15.37 -21.45 17.08
CA VAL A 49 14.17 -22.25 16.76
C VAL A 49 14.52 -23.53 16.00
N LEU A 50 15.44 -23.43 15.03
CA LEU A 50 15.87 -24.57 14.23
C LEU A 50 16.57 -25.64 15.08
N ASP A 51 17.44 -25.25 16.00
CA ASP A 51 18.13 -26.17 16.91
C ASP A 51 17.17 -26.77 17.94
N ALA A 52 16.19 -26.00 18.42
CA ALA A 52 15.14 -26.49 19.29
C ALA A 52 14.28 -27.56 18.60
N ILE A 53 13.89 -27.33 17.34
CA ILE A 53 13.14 -28.31 16.52
C ILE A 53 13.96 -29.58 16.31
N ILE A 54 15.24 -29.46 15.93
CA ILE A 54 16.11 -30.61 15.69
C ILE A 54 16.36 -31.37 16.99
N THR A 55 16.58 -30.68 18.11
CA THR A 55 16.77 -31.32 19.43
C THR A 55 15.52 -32.07 19.86
N ARG A 56 14.33 -31.52 19.60
CA ARG A 56 13.06 -32.10 20.03
C ARG A 56 12.59 -33.28 19.19
N PHE A 57 12.81 -33.24 17.87
CA PHE A 57 12.27 -34.22 16.91
C PHE A 57 13.35 -35.13 16.30
N GLY A 58 14.62 -34.76 16.42
CA GLY A 58 15.74 -35.49 15.84
C GLY A 58 15.94 -35.24 14.35
N THR A 59 17.13 -35.58 13.87
CA THR A 59 17.53 -35.45 12.47
C THR A 59 16.79 -36.39 11.53
N GLU A 60 16.26 -37.49 12.07
CA GLU A 60 15.51 -38.51 11.32
C GLU A 60 14.11 -38.02 10.93
N MET A 61 13.50 -37.13 11.71
CA MET A 61 12.15 -36.59 11.42
C MET A 61 12.19 -35.26 10.69
N VAL A 62 13.29 -34.50 10.83
CA VAL A 62 13.43 -33.14 10.33
C VAL A 62 14.30 -33.10 9.08
N ALA A 63 13.69 -32.70 7.97
CA ALA A 63 14.34 -32.30 6.74
C ALA A 63 14.70 -30.82 6.82
N GLU A 64 15.98 -30.48 6.68
CA GLU A 64 16.45 -29.10 6.78
C GLU A 64 16.98 -28.64 5.42
N VAL A 65 16.28 -27.67 4.82
CA VAL A 65 16.61 -27.10 3.51
C VAL A 65 16.91 -25.61 3.67
N THR A 66 17.95 -25.34 4.43
CA THR A 66 18.43 -23.99 4.77
C THR A 66 19.82 -23.74 4.18
N GLY A 67 20.28 -22.49 4.23
CA GLY A 67 21.67 -22.12 3.89
C GLY A 67 22.71 -22.51 4.95
N ARG A 68 22.31 -23.21 6.02
CA ARG A 68 23.19 -23.48 7.17
C ARG A 68 24.20 -24.59 6.85
N THR A 69 25.49 -24.31 7.08
CA THR A 69 26.60 -25.24 6.81
C THR A 69 26.98 -26.13 8.00
N LYS A 70 26.57 -25.77 9.22
CA LYS A 70 26.81 -26.58 10.44
C LYS A 70 25.60 -26.53 11.37
N ARG A 71 25.29 -27.64 12.03
CA ARG A 71 24.21 -27.73 13.02
C ARG A 71 24.65 -28.44 14.29
N LEU A 72 23.98 -28.13 15.39
CA LEU A 72 24.17 -28.85 16.64
C LEU A 72 23.23 -30.07 16.66
N ILE A 73 23.75 -31.24 17.03
CA ILE A 73 22.97 -32.46 17.21
C ILE A 73 23.21 -33.05 18.60
N THR A 74 22.15 -33.53 19.24
CA THR A 74 22.25 -34.23 20.52
C THR A 74 22.59 -35.69 20.25
N VAL A 75 23.67 -36.18 20.86
CA VAL A 75 24.10 -37.58 20.76
C VAL A 75 23.56 -38.40 21.93
N SER A 76 23.52 -39.73 21.77
CA SER A 76 23.18 -40.67 22.84
C SER A 76 24.04 -40.41 24.08
N GLY A 77 23.40 -40.11 25.22
CA GLY A 77 24.09 -39.71 26.46
C GLY A 77 24.00 -38.23 26.80
N GLY A 78 23.27 -37.41 26.02
CA GLY A 78 23.02 -36.00 26.33
C GLY A 78 24.14 -35.05 25.91
N GLY A 79 25.22 -35.57 25.33
CA GLY A 79 26.26 -34.76 24.72
C GLY A 79 25.78 -34.04 23.46
N GLN A 80 26.49 -32.99 23.05
CA GLN A 80 26.23 -32.26 21.82
C GLN A 80 27.41 -32.40 20.87
N LYS A 81 27.11 -32.56 19.57
CA LYS A 81 28.10 -32.63 18.50
C LYS A 81 27.75 -31.63 17.42
N LEU A 82 28.78 -30.98 16.87
CA LEU A 82 28.64 -30.14 15.68
C LEU A 82 28.72 -31.01 14.42
N GLU A 83 27.67 -31.00 13.61
CA GLU A 83 27.58 -31.73 12.35
C GLU A 83 27.66 -30.78 11.16
N SER A 84 28.49 -31.11 10.16
CA SER A 84 28.61 -30.34 8.92
C SER A 84 27.54 -30.76 7.91
N ARG A 85 26.95 -29.78 7.23
CA ARG A 85 25.94 -29.97 6.19
C ARG A 85 26.50 -29.61 4.82
N SER A 86 26.09 -30.37 3.81
CA SER A 86 26.45 -30.13 2.40
C SER A 86 25.20 -29.93 1.55
N ALA A 87 25.36 -29.36 0.35
CA ALA A 87 24.26 -29.21 -0.61
C ALA A 87 23.61 -30.57 -0.97
N ARG A 88 24.40 -31.66 -0.98
CA ARG A 88 23.91 -33.03 -1.18
C ARG A 88 23.01 -33.48 -0.04
N ALA A 89 23.36 -33.18 1.22
CA ALA A 89 22.51 -33.46 2.37
C ALA A 89 21.18 -32.71 2.28
N THR A 90 21.21 -31.44 1.86
CA THR A 90 20.00 -30.63 1.61
C THR A 90 19.12 -31.20 0.49
N GLN A 91 19.71 -31.83 -0.54
CA GLN A 91 18.94 -32.51 -1.59
C GLN A 91 18.31 -33.82 -1.07
N ALA A 92 19.05 -34.60 -0.28
CA ALA A 92 18.53 -35.80 0.36
C ALA A 92 17.36 -35.48 1.31
N ASP A 93 17.49 -34.45 2.15
CA ASP A 93 16.43 -33.99 3.05
C ASP A 93 15.16 -33.59 2.29
N SER A 94 15.31 -32.87 1.18
CA SER A 94 14.20 -32.47 0.31
C SER A 94 13.47 -33.69 -0.28
N ALA A 95 14.22 -34.69 -0.77
CA ALA A 95 13.63 -35.91 -1.31
C ALA A 95 12.93 -36.73 -0.23
N ALA A 96 13.58 -36.89 0.93
CA ALA A 96 13.05 -37.63 2.07
C ALA A 96 11.73 -37.03 2.60
N PHE A 97 11.59 -35.70 2.59
CA PHE A 97 10.32 -35.05 2.92
C PHE A 97 9.22 -35.35 1.90
N MET A 98 9.53 -35.29 0.60
CA MET A 98 8.55 -35.56 -0.47
C MET A 98 8.17 -37.05 -0.57
N GLU A 99 9.07 -37.94 -0.15
CA GLU A 99 8.78 -39.38 0.01
C GLU A 99 7.97 -39.69 1.28
N GLY A 100 8.02 -38.79 2.27
CA GLY A 100 7.31 -38.92 3.53
C GLY A 100 8.08 -39.69 4.60
N THR A 101 9.35 -40.00 4.36
CA THR A 101 10.25 -40.59 5.36
C THR A 101 10.63 -39.57 6.43
N LYS A 102 10.75 -38.29 6.05
CA LYS A 102 10.82 -37.15 6.99
C LYS A 102 9.50 -36.42 7.03
N ARG A 103 9.01 -36.14 8.24
CA ARG A 103 7.67 -35.56 8.46
C ARG A 103 7.68 -34.04 8.59
N ILE A 104 8.80 -33.46 9.00
CA ILE A 104 8.95 -32.03 9.26
C ILE A 104 9.93 -31.47 8.24
N LEU A 105 9.57 -30.36 7.59
CA LEU A 105 10.47 -29.62 6.70
C LEU A 105 10.69 -28.24 7.29
N VAL A 106 11.95 -27.83 7.41
CA VAL A 106 12.33 -26.45 7.68
C VAL A 106 13.12 -25.93 6.49
N PHE A 107 12.72 -24.80 5.92
CA PHE A 107 13.40 -24.22 4.77
C PHE A 107 13.56 -22.70 4.93
N SER A 108 14.58 -22.15 4.26
CA SER A 108 14.82 -20.70 4.19
C SER A 108 15.10 -20.26 2.75
N ASP A 109 15.08 -18.95 2.50
CA ASP A 109 15.35 -18.35 1.17
C ASP A 109 16.66 -18.88 0.55
N ALA A 110 17.71 -19.02 1.35
CA ALA A 110 19.03 -19.44 0.90
C ALA A 110 19.10 -20.93 0.50
N GLY A 111 18.16 -21.77 0.95
CA GLY A 111 18.15 -23.22 0.67
C GLY A 111 17.09 -23.68 -0.33
N GLY A 112 16.08 -22.84 -0.63
CA GLY A 112 14.84 -23.23 -1.31
C GLY A 112 14.67 -22.75 -2.76
N THR A 113 15.66 -22.09 -3.37
CA THR A 113 15.54 -21.58 -4.75
C THR A 113 15.25 -22.72 -5.74
N GLY A 114 14.15 -22.57 -6.48
CA GLY A 114 13.71 -23.54 -7.51
C GLY A 114 13.02 -24.82 -7.00
N ARG A 115 12.89 -25.04 -5.68
CA ARG A 115 12.29 -26.27 -5.13
C ARG A 115 10.82 -26.11 -4.76
N SER A 116 10.14 -27.24 -4.61
CA SER A 116 8.69 -27.31 -4.39
C SER A 116 8.37 -28.40 -3.37
N TYR A 117 7.53 -28.05 -2.39
CA TYR A 117 7.20 -28.85 -1.21
C TYR A 117 5.69 -29.01 -0.99
N HIS A 118 4.88 -28.62 -1.96
CA HIS A 118 3.42 -28.81 -1.91
C HIS A 118 3.06 -30.31 -1.86
N ALA A 119 1.84 -30.61 -1.49
CA ALA A 119 1.29 -31.97 -1.51
C ALA A 119 1.02 -32.41 -2.96
N SER A 120 2.06 -32.54 -3.77
CA SER A 120 1.96 -32.89 -5.19
C SER A 120 1.30 -34.25 -5.39
N LEU A 121 0.44 -34.36 -6.40
CA LEU A 121 -0.15 -35.64 -6.82
C LEU A 121 0.91 -36.63 -7.35
N ASP A 122 2.07 -36.13 -7.78
CA ASP A 122 3.20 -36.96 -8.25
C ASP A 122 4.10 -37.46 -7.11
N ALA A 123 3.94 -36.91 -5.90
CA ALA A 123 4.75 -37.27 -4.76
C ALA A 123 4.04 -38.33 -3.90
N LYS A 124 4.84 -39.19 -3.25
CA LYS A 124 4.32 -40.18 -2.28
C LYS A 124 3.70 -39.50 -1.05
N ASN A 125 4.31 -38.41 -0.56
CA ASN A 125 3.80 -37.66 0.57
C ASN A 125 2.75 -36.61 0.14
N GLN A 126 1.49 -37.00 0.09
CA GLN A 126 0.35 -36.15 -0.30
C GLN A 126 -0.40 -35.53 0.89
N GLN A 127 0.14 -35.63 2.10
CA GLN A 127 -0.53 -35.14 3.32
C GLN A 127 -0.66 -33.61 3.33
N GLN A 128 -1.70 -33.08 3.99
CA GLN A 128 -1.88 -31.63 4.10
C GLN A 128 -0.68 -30.95 4.76
N ARG A 129 -0.19 -29.87 4.14
CA ARG A 129 0.94 -29.10 4.68
C ARG A 129 0.42 -28.10 5.70
N ALA A 130 0.85 -28.23 6.96
CA ALA A 130 0.72 -27.17 7.95
C ALA A 130 1.97 -26.29 7.90
N HIS A 131 1.92 -25.20 7.13
CA HIS A 131 3.03 -24.28 6.95
C HIS A 131 3.03 -23.27 8.10
N LEU A 132 4.00 -23.43 9.01
CA LEU A 132 4.27 -22.50 10.10
C LEU A 132 5.22 -21.40 9.62
N LEU A 133 4.76 -20.16 9.62
CA LEU A 133 5.55 -19.00 9.20
C LEU A 133 6.18 -18.37 10.45
N LEU A 134 7.44 -18.72 10.70
CA LEU A 134 8.21 -18.29 11.88
C LEU A 134 8.87 -16.92 11.66
N GLU A 135 9.62 -16.78 10.57
CA GLU A 135 10.33 -15.55 10.22
C GLU A 135 9.90 -15.10 8.81
N PRO A 136 8.79 -14.37 8.72
CA PRO A 136 8.39 -13.79 7.46
C PRO A 136 9.39 -12.68 7.08
N GLY A 137 10.16 -12.91 6.02
CA GLY A 137 11.14 -11.93 5.56
C GLY A 137 10.53 -10.52 5.37
N TRP A 138 11.34 -9.49 5.65
CA TRP A 138 10.93 -8.08 5.57
C TRP A 138 10.43 -7.64 4.19
N ARG A 139 10.89 -8.30 3.12
CA ARG A 139 10.36 -8.11 1.78
C ARG A 139 9.31 -9.16 1.49
N ALA A 140 8.08 -8.72 1.30
CA ALA A 140 7.02 -9.70 1.16
C ALA A 140 6.98 -10.41 -0.20
N ASP A 141 7.71 -9.96 -1.22
CA ASP A 141 7.94 -10.76 -2.42
C ASP A 141 8.66 -12.08 -2.07
N ARG A 142 9.62 -12.04 -1.14
CA ARG A 142 10.29 -13.24 -0.61
C ARG A 142 9.37 -14.09 0.26
N ALA A 143 8.57 -13.47 1.14
CA ALA A 143 7.60 -14.20 1.95
C ALA A 143 6.57 -14.94 1.08
N ILE A 144 6.00 -14.28 0.05
CA ILE A 144 5.09 -14.90 -0.93
C ILE A 144 5.78 -16.03 -1.68
N GLN A 145 7.04 -15.84 -2.11
CA GLN A 145 7.81 -16.90 -2.75
C GLN A 145 8.00 -18.12 -1.85
N GLY A 146 8.19 -17.91 -0.54
CA GLY A 146 8.25 -18.96 0.47
C GLY A 146 6.94 -19.73 0.61
N LEU A 147 5.81 -19.02 0.70
CA LEU A 147 4.46 -19.61 0.76
C LEU A 147 4.14 -20.42 -0.51
N GLY A 148 4.55 -19.91 -1.67
CA GLY A 148 4.45 -20.59 -2.96
C GLY A 148 5.30 -21.87 -3.07
N ARG A 149 6.18 -22.18 -2.10
CA ARG A 149 6.88 -23.48 -2.07
C ARG A 149 5.95 -24.61 -1.64
N THR A 150 5.00 -24.34 -0.75
CA THR A 150 4.04 -25.34 -0.27
C THR A 150 2.67 -25.24 -0.92
N HIS A 151 2.44 -24.21 -1.74
CA HIS A 151 1.19 -23.99 -2.46
C HIS A 151 1.45 -23.92 -3.97
N ARG A 152 0.97 -24.91 -4.73
CA ARG A 152 1.11 -24.97 -6.18
C ARG A 152 -0.14 -25.54 -6.83
N THR A 153 -0.26 -25.34 -8.13
CA THR A 153 -1.16 -26.13 -8.96
C THR A 153 -0.76 -27.61 -8.90
N HIS A 154 -1.71 -28.53 -9.13
CA HIS A 154 -1.48 -29.98 -9.09
C HIS A 154 -1.18 -30.57 -7.69
N GLN A 155 -1.72 -29.95 -6.65
CA GLN A 155 -1.65 -30.47 -5.28
C GLN A 155 -2.91 -31.30 -4.93
N ALA A 156 -2.72 -32.41 -4.21
CA ALA A 156 -3.79 -33.27 -3.68
C ALA A 156 -4.66 -32.52 -2.66
N CYS A 157 -4.07 -31.59 -1.92
CA CYS A 157 -4.78 -30.75 -0.95
C CYS A 157 -4.08 -29.41 -0.75
N SER A 158 -4.86 -28.40 -0.34
CA SER A 158 -4.34 -27.06 -0.06
C SER A 158 -3.65 -26.99 1.31
N PRO A 159 -2.53 -26.24 1.41
CA PRO A 159 -1.84 -26.07 2.68
C PRO A 159 -2.67 -25.22 3.67
N LEU A 160 -2.42 -25.44 4.96
CA LEU A 160 -2.83 -24.55 6.03
C LEU A 160 -1.65 -23.61 6.35
N PHE A 161 -1.86 -22.31 6.24
CA PHE A 161 -0.87 -21.32 6.66
C PHE A 161 -1.16 -20.88 8.09
N ARG A 162 -0.13 -20.91 8.94
CA ARG A 162 -0.20 -20.40 10.31
C ARG A 162 1.01 -19.51 10.57
N PRO A 163 0.84 -18.17 10.55
CA PRO A 163 1.81 -17.28 11.17
C PRO A 163 2.00 -17.66 12.63
N VAL A 164 3.26 -17.72 13.06
CA VAL A 164 3.61 -17.93 14.45
C VAL A 164 4.14 -16.60 14.97
N THR A 165 3.45 -16.06 15.96
CA THR A 165 3.86 -14.83 16.65
C THR A 165 4.00 -15.14 18.12
N THR A 166 4.89 -14.41 18.80
CA THR A 166 4.96 -14.42 20.26
C THR A 166 3.85 -13.52 20.85
N ASP A 167 3.78 -13.47 22.18
CA ASP A 167 2.94 -12.53 22.93
C ASP A 167 3.53 -11.10 22.97
N CYS A 168 4.68 -10.89 22.32
CA CYS A 168 5.25 -9.58 22.09
C CYS A 168 4.45 -8.84 21.02
N LYS A 169 3.62 -7.87 21.42
CA LYS A 169 2.78 -7.12 20.48
C LYS A 169 3.57 -6.32 19.45
N GLY A 170 4.85 -6.04 19.71
CA GLY A 170 5.77 -5.50 18.72
C GLY A 170 5.87 -6.35 17.45
N GLU A 171 5.65 -7.67 17.56
CA GLU A 171 5.66 -8.56 16.40
C GLU A 171 4.43 -8.39 15.48
N LEU A 172 3.33 -7.82 15.99
CA LEU A 172 2.13 -7.56 15.19
C LEU A 172 2.43 -6.66 13.98
N ARG A 173 3.44 -5.79 14.08
CA ARG A 173 3.94 -5.02 12.94
C ARG A 173 4.38 -5.90 11.77
N PHE A 174 5.07 -7.00 12.07
CA PHE A 174 5.54 -7.91 11.03
C PHE A 174 4.35 -8.68 10.45
N THR A 175 3.45 -9.13 11.32
CA THR A 175 2.23 -9.85 10.94
C THR A 175 1.29 -9.02 10.07
N SER A 176 1.08 -7.74 10.40
CA SER A 176 0.19 -6.82 9.66
C SER A 176 0.61 -6.61 8.20
N THR A 177 1.92 -6.51 7.96
CA THR A 177 2.49 -6.35 6.62
C THR A 177 2.27 -7.59 5.75
N ILE A 178 2.22 -8.77 6.38
CA ILE A 178 2.02 -10.06 5.72
C ILE A 178 0.53 -10.33 5.52
N ALA A 179 -0.32 -9.99 6.50
CA ALA A 179 -1.77 -10.15 6.46
C ALA A 179 -2.37 -9.53 5.19
N ARG A 180 -2.08 -8.24 4.93
CA ARG A 180 -2.51 -7.53 3.71
C ARG A 180 -2.15 -8.27 2.42
N ARG A 181 -1.00 -8.94 2.41
CA ARG A 181 -0.44 -9.57 1.21
C ARG A 181 -0.87 -11.04 1.08
N LEU A 182 -1.22 -11.70 2.17
CA LEU A 182 -1.95 -12.98 2.19
C LEU A 182 -3.38 -12.81 1.69
N ASP A 183 -4.06 -11.71 2.04
CA ASP A 183 -5.39 -11.39 1.48
C ASP A 183 -5.34 -11.23 -0.04
N SER A 184 -4.27 -10.63 -0.55
CA SER A 184 -4.00 -10.54 -1.99
C SER A 184 -3.80 -11.94 -2.62
N LEU A 185 -3.20 -12.90 -1.91
CA LEU A 185 -3.06 -14.29 -2.38
C LEU A 185 -4.40 -15.05 -2.39
N GLY A 186 -5.25 -14.85 -1.37
CA GLY A 186 -6.59 -15.45 -1.30
C GLY A 186 -7.54 -14.91 -2.37
N ALA A 187 -7.35 -13.65 -2.78
CA ALA A 187 -7.99 -13.10 -3.97
C ALA A 187 -7.53 -13.84 -5.25
N LEU A 188 -6.23 -14.13 -5.40
CA LEU A 188 -5.65 -14.75 -6.60
C LEU A 188 -5.98 -16.24 -6.81
N THR A 189 -6.55 -16.93 -5.82
CA THR A 189 -6.97 -18.32 -5.94
C THR A 189 -8.45 -18.43 -6.30
N ARG A 190 -8.77 -19.00 -7.47
CA ARG A 190 -10.16 -19.29 -7.90
C ARG A 190 -10.94 -20.00 -6.78
N GLY A 191 -12.15 -19.49 -6.48
CA GLY A 191 -13.28 -20.27 -5.96
C GLY A 191 -13.26 -20.78 -4.51
N GLN A 192 -12.14 -20.76 -3.78
CA GLN A 192 -12.10 -21.27 -2.39
C GLN A 192 -12.29 -20.16 -1.35
N ARG A 193 -13.46 -19.52 -1.36
CA ARG A 193 -13.90 -18.65 -0.26
C ARG A 193 -14.31 -19.43 1.01
N GLN A 194 -14.38 -20.76 0.97
CA GLN A 194 -14.95 -21.54 2.06
C GLN A 194 -13.97 -22.33 2.94
N THR A 195 -12.66 -22.31 2.69
CA THR A 195 -11.71 -22.99 3.60
C THR A 195 -10.46 -22.16 3.87
N GLY A 196 -10.52 -21.36 4.95
CA GLY A 196 -9.33 -20.94 5.71
C GLY A 196 -8.94 -19.46 5.67
N GLY A 197 -9.49 -18.63 4.77
CA GLY A 197 -9.06 -17.23 4.62
C GLY A 197 -9.89 -16.17 5.34
N GLN A 198 -11.18 -16.41 5.58
CA GLN A 198 -12.10 -15.37 6.10
C GLN A 198 -11.87 -14.97 7.57
N ASN A 199 -11.02 -15.68 8.31
CA ASN A 199 -10.70 -15.42 9.72
C ASN A 199 -9.19 -15.44 9.98
N LEU A 200 -8.34 -15.32 8.95
CA LEU A 200 -6.89 -15.40 9.19
C LEU A 200 -6.36 -14.13 9.88
N PHE A 201 -6.97 -12.96 9.62
CA PHE A 201 -6.62 -11.67 10.23
C PHE A 201 -7.84 -10.75 10.32
N ASP A 202 -7.93 -9.97 11.39
CA ASP A 202 -8.90 -8.89 11.53
C ASP A 202 -8.40 -7.65 10.75
N PRO A 203 -9.26 -6.87 10.06
CA PRO A 203 -8.87 -5.55 9.55
C PRO A 203 -8.17 -4.65 10.58
N ALA A 204 -8.47 -4.81 11.88
CA ALA A 204 -7.77 -4.13 12.96
C ALA A 204 -6.28 -4.53 13.09
N ASP A 205 -5.90 -5.71 12.61
CA ASP A 205 -4.51 -6.17 12.59
C ASP A 205 -3.68 -5.45 11.52
N ASN A 206 -4.31 -4.72 10.58
CA ASN A 206 -3.61 -3.91 9.59
C ASN A 206 -3.16 -2.55 10.17
N LEU A 207 -2.00 -2.57 10.82
CA LEU A 207 -1.39 -1.40 11.45
C LEU A 207 -0.90 -0.32 10.46
N GLU A 208 -0.96 -0.53 9.15
CA GLU A 208 -0.62 0.50 8.15
C GLU A 208 -1.87 1.07 7.45
N SER A 209 -3.07 0.62 7.82
CA SER A 209 -4.34 1.14 7.29
C SER A 209 -4.53 2.62 7.59
N ASP A 210 -5.38 3.30 6.81
CA ASP A 210 -5.74 4.69 7.09
C ASP A 210 -6.49 4.82 8.43
N TYR A 211 -7.21 3.77 8.85
CA TYR A 211 -7.79 3.68 10.20
C TYR A 211 -6.70 3.67 11.28
N ALA A 212 -5.63 2.90 11.10
CA ALA A 212 -4.50 2.83 12.03
C ALA A 212 -3.71 4.14 12.08
N LYS A 213 -3.46 4.79 10.93
CA LYS A 213 -2.84 6.12 10.88
C LYS A 213 -3.69 7.17 11.60
N ALA A 214 -5.00 7.16 11.38
CA ALA A 214 -5.92 8.06 12.07
C ALA A 214 -6.01 7.76 13.58
N ALA A 215 -5.97 6.48 13.97
CA ALA A 215 -5.91 6.07 15.36
C ALA A 215 -4.65 6.57 16.05
N LEU A 216 -3.50 6.52 15.38
CA LEU A 216 -2.23 7.01 15.91
C LEU A 216 -2.27 8.52 16.18
N ILE A 217 -2.86 9.31 15.28
CA ILE A 217 -3.03 10.76 15.50
C ILE A 217 -3.85 11.00 16.77
N SER A 218 -4.97 10.28 16.96
CA SER A 218 -5.73 10.38 18.20
C SER A 218 -4.98 9.89 19.42
N TRP A 219 -4.17 8.84 19.29
CA TRP A 219 -3.32 8.36 20.37
C TRP A 219 -2.34 9.46 20.84
N TYR A 220 -1.70 10.19 19.92
CA TYR A 220 -0.85 11.34 20.28
C TYR A 220 -1.63 12.45 21.00
N HIS A 221 -2.84 12.78 20.54
CA HIS A 221 -3.67 13.76 21.23
C HIS A 221 -4.04 13.31 22.66
N LEU A 222 -4.34 12.03 22.86
CA LEU A 222 -4.63 11.47 24.18
C LEU A 222 -3.39 11.46 25.08
N LEU A 223 -2.20 11.19 24.52
CA LEU A 223 -0.93 11.24 25.24
C LEU A 223 -0.66 12.65 25.77
N VAL A 224 -0.78 13.67 24.91
CA VAL A 224 -0.56 15.07 25.30
C VAL A 224 -1.62 15.53 26.31
N ALA A 225 -2.87 15.07 26.16
CA ALA A 225 -3.94 15.36 27.10
C ALA A 225 -3.82 14.59 28.44
N GLY A 226 -2.81 13.73 28.61
CA GLY A 226 -2.61 12.93 29.83
C GLY A 226 -3.72 11.91 30.10
N LYS A 227 -4.41 11.45 29.05
CA LYS A 227 -5.54 10.52 29.16
C LYS A 227 -5.16 9.05 28.99
N LEU A 228 -3.91 8.78 28.62
CA LEU A 228 -3.39 7.42 28.50
C LEU A 228 -2.94 6.92 29.87
N THR A 229 -3.11 5.62 30.09
CA THR A 229 -2.69 4.92 31.30
C THR A 229 -1.36 4.19 31.10
N SER A 230 -1.03 3.84 29.84
CA SER A 230 0.19 3.12 29.48
C SER A 230 1.47 3.92 29.71
N THR A 231 1.47 5.22 29.43
CA THR A 231 2.62 6.11 29.54
C THR A 231 2.17 7.58 29.61
N ASN A 232 3.10 8.48 29.89
CA ASN A 232 2.91 9.92 29.84
C ASN A 232 3.85 10.55 28.80
N LEU A 233 3.55 11.78 28.40
CA LEU A 233 4.29 12.49 27.36
C LEU A 233 5.80 12.51 27.63
N THR A 234 6.21 12.93 28.83
CA THR A 234 7.62 13.08 29.20
C THR A 234 8.39 11.75 29.12
N ASP A 235 7.85 10.69 29.73
CA ASP A 235 8.48 9.37 29.72
C ASP A 235 8.52 8.77 28.30
N PHE A 236 7.44 8.93 27.53
CA PHE A 236 7.38 8.47 26.14
C PHE A 236 8.43 9.16 25.27
N GLN A 237 8.54 10.49 25.31
CA GLN A 237 9.53 11.23 24.52
C GLN A 237 10.96 10.90 24.94
N HIS A 238 11.22 10.78 26.25
CA HIS A 238 12.53 10.42 26.77
C HIS A 238 12.98 9.03 26.28
N ARG A 239 12.10 8.02 26.34
CA ARG A 239 12.44 6.65 25.94
C ARG A 239 12.52 6.47 24.42
N THR A 240 11.65 7.14 23.67
CA THR A 240 11.55 6.94 22.21
C THR A 240 12.42 7.91 21.40
N GLY A 241 12.84 9.01 22.00
CA GLY A 241 13.51 10.12 21.32
C GLY A 241 12.62 10.82 20.29
N LEU A 242 11.29 10.67 20.39
CA LEU A 242 10.33 11.35 19.52
C LEU A 242 9.96 12.72 20.09
N GLU A 243 9.95 13.72 19.23
CA GLU A 243 9.45 15.05 19.58
C GLU A 243 8.03 15.22 19.04
N LEU A 244 7.07 15.40 19.96
CA LEU A 244 5.65 15.54 19.61
C LEU A 244 5.15 16.97 19.77
N LEU A 245 5.80 17.78 20.60
CA LEU A 245 5.45 19.18 20.82
C LEU A 245 6.47 20.11 20.16
N ASP A 246 6.00 21.26 19.70
CA ASP A 246 6.83 22.40 19.31
C ASP A 246 7.33 23.19 20.54
N THR A 247 8.05 24.28 20.28
CA THR A 247 8.60 25.16 21.32
C THR A 247 7.51 25.83 22.18
N ASP A 248 6.29 25.95 21.65
CA ASP A 248 5.14 26.58 22.31
C ASP A 248 4.28 25.57 23.09
N GLY A 249 4.67 24.29 23.08
CA GLY A 249 3.96 23.22 23.78
C GLY A 249 2.72 22.71 23.05
N VAL A 250 2.57 23.04 21.78
CA VAL A 250 1.50 22.56 20.90
C VAL A 250 1.99 21.35 20.10
N LEU A 251 1.07 20.43 19.78
CA LEU A 251 1.39 19.26 18.98
C LEU A 251 1.91 19.68 17.59
N LYS A 252 3.08 19.19 17.18
CA LYS A 252 3.69 19.53 15.88
C LYS A 252 2.74 19.21 14.72
N GLU A 253 2.77 20.02 13.66
CA GLU A 253 2.01 19.74 12.43
C GLU A 253 2.52 18.46 11.73
N ASP A 254 3.84 18.29 11.65
CA ASP A 254 4.48 17.08 11.12
C ASP A 254 4.76 16.09 12.26
N LEU A 255 3.73 15.30 12.58
CA LEU A 255 3.81 14.24 13.58
C LEU A 255 4.61 13.04 13.08
N PRO A 256 5.33 12.32 13.96
CA PRO A 256 6.03 11.10 13.57
C PRO A 256 5.07 10.08 12.94
N PRO A 257 5.32 9.64 11.69
CA PRO A 257 4.43 8.73 11.00
C PRO A 257 4.43 7.35 11.64
N ILE A 258 3.41 6.54 11.34
CA ILE A 258 3.18 5.23 11.97
C ILE A 258 4.40 4.30 11.90
N GLN A 259 5.12 4.29 10.78
CA GLN A 259 6.34 3.49 10.64
C GLN A 259 7.46 3.94 11.59
N ARG A 260 7.62 5.25 11.77
CA ARG A 260 8.60 5.81 12.71
C ARG A 260 8.20 5.49 14.15
N TRP A 261 6.92 5.66 14.48
CA TRP A 261 6.37 5.33 15.80
C TRP A 261 6.55 3.84 16.15
N LEU A 262 6.13 2.94 15.25
CA LEU A 262 6.29 1.50 15.42
C LEU A 262 7.76 1.09 15.57
N ASN A 263 8.68 1.70 14.80
CA ASN A 263 10.11 1.45 14.94
C ASN A 263 10.64 1.82 16.34
N ARG A 264 10.17 2.92 16.93
CA ARG A 264 10.60 3.34 18.27
C ARG A 264 10.01 2.46 19.38
N LEU A 265 8.78 1.99 19.21
CA LEU A 265 8.14 1.08 20.16
C LEU A 265 8.86 -0.25 20.31
N LEU A 266 9.55 -0.73 19.27
CA LEU A 266 10.34 -1.97 19.33
C LEU A 266 11.54 -1.87 20.29
N ALA A 267 11.97 -0.66 20.66
CA ALA A 267 13.05 -0.43 21.61
C ALA A 267 12.57 -0.33 23.06
N LEU A 268 11.25 -0.34 23.31
CA LEU A 268 10.69 -0.26 24.66
C LEU A 268 10.63 -1.63 25.33
N PRO A 269 10.63 -1.69 26.68
CA PRO A 269 10.36 -2.92 27.41
C PRO A 269 9.03 -3.57 26.97
N ILE A 270 9.01 -4.90 26.84
CA ILE A 270 7.85 -5.65 26.31
C ILE A 270 6.56 -5.32 27.05
N GLY A 271 6.59 -5.21 28.38
CA GLY A 271 5.41 -4.85 29.17
C GLY A 271 4.83 -3.48 28.79
N LEU A 272 5.69 -2.47 28.65
CA LEU A 272 5.28 -1.12 28.25
C LEU A 272 4.79 -1.09 26.80
N GLN A 273 5.49 -1.80 25.91
CA GLN A 273 5.06 -1.96 24.53
C GLN A 273 3.65 -2.56 24.47
N ASN A 274 3.39 -3.64 25.19
CA ASN A 274 2.09 -4.31 25.20
C ASN A 274 0.98 -3.36 25.68
N CYS A 275 1.19 -2.61 26.76
CA CYS A 275 0.22 -1.62 27.25
C CYS A 275 -0.06 -0.51 26.22
N ILE A 276 0.97 0.02 25.56
CA ILE A 276 0.78 1.04 24.51
C ILE A 276 0.00 0.46 23.33
N PHE A 277 0.33 -0.77 22.91
CA PHE A 277 -0.37 -1.46 21.83
C PHE A 277 -1.82 -1.79 22.20
N ASP A 278 -2.13 -2.14 23.45
CA ASP A 278 -3.51 -2.35 23.92
C ASP A 278 -4.37 -1.11 23.69
N GLU A 279 -3.91 0.05 24.17
CA GLU A 279 -4.63 1.32 24.02
C GLU A 279 -4.75 1.72 22.54
N PHE A 280 -3.68 1.56 21.78
CA PHE A 280 -3.68 1.88 20.35
C PHE A 280 -4.61 0.97 19.55
N LEU A 281 -4.56 -0.35 19.77
CA LEU A 281 -5.42 -1.31 19.06
C LEU A 281 -6.89 -1.09 19.39
N ALA A 282 -7.24 -0.75 20.64
CA ALA A 282 -8.61 -0.38 20.99
C ALA A 282 -9.12 0.82 20.18
N LEU A 283 -8.26 1.81 19.90
CA LEU A 283 -8.58 2.96 19.05
C LEU A 283 -8.75 2.57 17.58
N VAL A 284 -8.03 1.55 17.10
CA VAL A 284 -8.18 0.99 15.75
C VAL A 284 -9.49 0.21 15.65
N GLU A 285 -9.74 -0.71 16.58
CA GLU A 285 -10.96 -1.52 16.64
C GLU A 285 -12.21 -0.66 16.66
N ALA A 286 -12.25 0.39 17.50
CA ALA A 286 -13.37 1.32 17.56
C ALA A 286 -13.63 2.02 16.21
N ARG A 287 -12.57 2.37 15.47
CA ARG A 287 -12.68 2.98 14.13
C ARG A 287 -13.13 1.99 13.08
N VAL A 288 -12.57 0.79 13.09
CA VAL A 288 -12.95 -0.31 12.19
C VAL A 288 -14.42 -0.67 12.41
N ALA A 289 -14.87 -0.77 13.67
CA ALA A 289 -16.27 -1.00 14.01
C ALA A 289 -17.18 0.12 13.49
N ALA A 290 -16.81 1.38 13.70
CA ALA A 290 -17.56 2.53 13.18
C ALA A 290 -17.62 2.54 11.64
N ALA A 291 -16.54 2.21 10.96
CA ALA A 291 -16.50 2.09 9.50
C ALA A 291 -17.34 0.89 8.99
N ARG A 292 -17.34 -0.22 9.73
CA ARG A 292 -18.16 -1.41 9.44
C ARG A 292 -19.64 -1.09 9.56
N GLU A 293 -20.05 -0.41 10.62
CA GLU A 293 -21.43 0.05 10.81
C GLU A 293 -21.84 1.07 9.73
N ALA A 294 -20.91 1.92 9.30
CA ALA A 294 -21.13 2.88 8.21
C ALA A 294 -21.12 2.25 6.80
N GLY A 295 -20.80 0.95 6.67
CA GLY A 295 -20.69 0.28 5.38
C GLY A 295 -19.50 0.75 4.52
N THR A 296 -18.53 1.45 5.11
CA THR A 296 -17.33 2.00 4.45
C THR A 296 -16.06 1.24 4.80
N LEU A 297 -16.18 0.06 5.40
CA LEU A 297 -15.04 -0.75 5.82
C LEU A 297 -14.29 -1.30 4.60
N ASP A 298 -13.03 -0.86 4.49
CA ASP A 298 -12.10 -1.32 3.46
C ASP A 298 -11.38 -2.60 3.90
N VAL A 299 -11.60 -3.70 3.16
CA VAL A 299 -11.10 -5.05 3.48
C VAL A 299 -10.14 -5.53 2.39
N GLY A 300 -9.12 -4.74 2.04
CA GLY A 300 -7.92 -5.17 1.29
C GLY A 300 -8.11 -5.65 -0.17
N VAL A 301 -9.35 -5.93 -0.57
CA VAL A 301 -9.84 -6.15 -1.92
C VAL A 301 -10.90 -5.08 -2.12
N GLU A 302 -10.57 -4.06 -2.91
CA GLU A 302 -11.55 -3.04 -3.28
C GLU A 302 -12.63 -3.71 -4.12
N THR A 303 -13.81 -3.90 -3.52
CA THR A 303 -14.97 -4.44 -4.22
C THR A 303 -15.73 -3.26 -4.83
N MET A 304 -15.60 -3.13 -6.14
CA MET A 304 -16.36 -2.17 -6.92
C MET A 304 -17.68 -2.83 -7.34
N THR A 305 -18.75 -2.51 -6.61
CA THR A 305 -20.11 -2.88 -7.00
C THR A 305 -20.58 -1.94 -8.11
N VAL A 306 -21.07 -2.53 -9.20
CA VAL A 306 -21.55 -1.81 -10.37
C VAL A 306 -22.94 -2.33 -10.74
N GLU A 307 -23.75 -1.52 -11.42
CA GLU A 307 -25.07 -1.93 -11.89
C GLU A 307 -24.91 -2.98 -13.01
N THR A 308 -24.07 -2.66 -14.00
CA THR A 308 -23.72 -3.57 -15.10
C THR A 308 -22.22 -3.52 -15.37
N ALA A 309 -21.68 -4.66 -15.82
CA ALA A 309 -20.30 -4.78 -16.29
C ALA A 309 -20.27 -5.62 -17.56
N THR A 310 -19.79 -5.02 -18.65
CA THR A 310 -19.69 -5.66 -19.97
C THR A 310 -18.23 -5.70 -20.39
N VAL A 311 -17.69 -6.90 -20.64
CA VAL A 311 -16.35 -7.06 -21.18
C VAL A 311 -16.37 -6.67 -22.66
N LEU A 312 -15.65 -5.58 -23.00
CA LEU A 312 -15.52 -5.08 -24.37
C LEU A 312 -14.37 -5.75 -25.12
N ASP A 313 -13.26 -6.00 -24.44
CA ASP A 313 -12.06 -6.62 -25.01
C ASP A 313 -11.36 -7.53 -23.99
N ASP A 314 -10.71 -8.58 -24.48
CA ASP A 314 -9.91 -9.52 -23.70
C ASP A 314 -8.58 -9.80 -24.41
N THR A 315 -7.55 -9.08 -23.99
CA THR A 315 -6.19 -9.21 -24.55
C THR A 315 -5.32 -10.13 -23.69
N ILE A 316 -4.72 -11.17 -24.28
CA ILE A 316 -3.79 -12.06 -23.57
C ILE A 316 -2.45 -11.34 -23.37
N LEU A 317 -2.07 -11.12 -22.11
CA LEU A 317 -0.78 -10.53 -21.73
C LEU A 317 0.35 -11.55 -21.76
N ARG A 318 0.08 -12.78 -21.31
CA ARG A 318 1.09 -13.83 -21.18
C ARG A 318 0.43 -15.21 -21.10
N THR A 319 1.06 -16.20 -21.70
CA THR A 319 0.74 -17.62 -21.47
C THR A 319 1.91 -18.28 -20.74
N ASP A 320 1.63 -18.91 -19.60
CA ASP A 320 2.62 -19.65 -18.86
C ASP A 320 3.07 -20.91 -19.64
N PRO A 321 4.37 -21.10 -19.88
CA PRO A 321 4.85 -22.17 -20.77
C PRO A 321 4.57 -23.58 -20.24
N VAL A 322 4.50 -23.74 -18.90
CA VAL A 322 4.35 -25.03 -18.22
C VAL A 322 2.87 -25.34 -17.95
N SER A 323 2.17 -24.44 -17.27
CA SER A 323 0.77 -24.66 -16.85
C SER A 323 -0.26 -24.32 -17.93
N LYS A 324 0.16 -23.65 -19.01
CA LYS A 324 -0.72 -23.07 -20.04
C LYS A 324 -1.73 -22.06 -19.51
N ALA A 325 -1.63 -21.68 -18.24
CA ALA A 325 -2.47 -20.64 -17.65
C ALA A 325 -2.15 -19.28 -18.27
N THR A 326 -3.17 -18.51 -18.54
CA THR A 326 -3.08 -17.23 -19.22
C THR A 326 -3.29 -16.06 -18.25
N SER A 327 -2.57 -14.98 -18.49
CA SER A 327 -2.78 -13.65 -17.90
C SER A 327 -3.45 -12.79 -18.95
N HIS A 328 -4.47 -12.05 -18.57
CA HIS A 328 -5.32 -11.28 -19.48
C HIS A 328 -5.38 -9.82 -19.03
N LEU A 329 -5.64 -8.92 -19.98
CA LEU A 329 -6.08 -7.56 -19.73
C LEU A 329 -7.50 -7.44 -20.27
N LEU A 330 -8.47 -7.36 -19.37
CA LEU A 330 -9.86 -7.14 -19.72
C LEU A 330 -10.12 -5.65 -19.83
N THR A 331 -10.76 -5.21 -20.91
CA THR A 331 -11.39 -3.89 -21.00
C THR A 331 -12.86 -4.07 -20.68
N ILE A 332 -13.32 -3.46 -19.58
CA ILE A 332 -14.69 -3.64 -19.08
C ILE A 332 -15.37 -2.27 -19.08
N GLU A 333 -16.51 -2.17 -19.74
CA GLU A 333 -17.44 -1.06 -19.54
C GLU A 333 -18.25 -1.33 -18.28
N VAL A 334 -18.21 -0.40 -17.33
CA VAL A 334 -18.97 -0.50 -16.09
C VAL A 334 -19.96 0.65 -15.99
N THR A 335 -21.18 0.32 -15.60
CA THR A 335 -22.22 1.31 -15.30
C THR A 335 -22.34 1.43 -13.79
N ARG A 336 -22.09 2.62 -13.27
CA ARG A 336 -22.08 2.89 -11.83
C ARG A 336 -23.15 3.91 -11.48
N ARG A 337 -23.81 3.68 -10.35
CA ARG A 337 -24.64 4.68 -9.72
C ARG A 337 -23.76 5.53 -8.81
N ARG A 338 -23.80 6.85 -8.94
CA ARG A 338 -23.14 7.73 -7.96
C ARG A 338 -23.81 7.54 -6.60
N ASN A 339 -23.00 7.41 -5.55
CA ASN A 339 -23.50 7.31 -4.19
C ASN A 339 -23.27 8.64 -3.46
N PRO A 340 -24.21 9.61 -3.57
CA PRO A 340 -24.07 10.89 -2.89
C PRO A 340 -24.23 10.75 -1.38
N MET A 341 -23.58 11.63 -0.62
CA MET A 341 -23.75 11.77 0.82
C MET A 341 -25.23 12.03 1.15
N SER A 342 -25.80 11.20 2.02
CA SER A 342 -27.20 11.32 2.42
C SER A 342 -27.44 12.60 3.22
N LEU A 343 -28.68 13.10 3.17
CA LEU A 343 -29.07 14.26 3.95
C LEU A 343 -28.83 14.03 5.45
N GLU A 344 -29.24 12.88 5.97
CA GLU A 344 -29.05 12.50 7.37
C GLU A 344 -27.58 12.57 7.81
N ARG A 345 -26.65 12.18 6.91
CA ARG A 345 -25.22 12.19 7.20
C ARG A 345 -24.69 13.61 7.32
N VAL A 346 -25.00 14.48 6.36
CA VAL A 346 -24.53 15.87 6.37
C VAL A 346 -25.15 16.66 7.52
N LEU A 347 -26.41 16.39 7.87
CA LEU A 347 -27.04 17.00 9.05
C LEU A 347 -26.36 16.55 10.35
N ARG A 348 -25.99 15.27 10.47
CA ARG A 348 -25.24 14.80 11.64
C ARG A 348 -23.88 15.50 11.79
N ILE A 349 -23.20 15.76 10.66
CA ILE A 349 -21.95 16.53 10.67
C ILE A 349 -22.24 17.96 11.15
N ALA A 350 -23.28 18.59 10.61
CA ALA A 350 -23.69 19.94 11.01
C ALA A 350 -24.07 20.04 12.50
N ASP A 351 -24.72 19.01 13.05
CA ASP A 351 -25.13 18.97 14.46
C ASP A 351 -23.94 18.69 15.41
N THR A 352 -22.82 18.17 14.90
CA THR A 352 -21.62 17.84 15.70
C THR A 352 -20.55 18.93 15.62
N ASP A 353 -20.44 19.62 14.48
CA ASP A 353 -19.44 20.66 14.24
C ASP A 353 -20.02 22.05 14.52
N GLN A 354 -19.48 22.74 15.54
CA GLN A 354 -19.94 24.08 15.93
C GLN A 354 -19.66 25.17 14.89
N THR A 355 -18.81 24.89 13.90
CA THR A 355 -18.46 25.81 12.82
C THR A 355 -19.34 25.64 11.58
N ALA A 356 -20.27 24.68 11.62
CA ALA A 356 -21.12 24.33 10.51
C ALA A 356 -22.12 25.44 10.14
N VAL A 357 -22.13 25.84 8.88
CA VAL A 357 -23.07 26.80 8.32
C VAL A 357 -23.64 26.29 7.01
N PHE A 358 -24.96 26.28 6.88
CA PHE A 358 -25.65 25.91 5.64
C PHE A 358 -25.56 27.05 4.64
N VAL A 359 -25.04 26.79 3.45
CA VAL A 359 -24.91 27.80 2.40
C VAL A 359 -25.56 27.35 1.09
N ARG A 360 -26.04 28.32 0.33
CA ARG A 360 -26.63 28.16 -1.00
C ARG A 360 -25.94 29.09 -1.98
N ASN A 361 -25.61 28.57 -3.15
CA ASN A 361 -25.01 29.36 -4.20
C ASN A 361 -26.09 30.14 -4.96
N GLY A 362 -26.08 31.47 -4.93
CA GLY A 362 -27.05 32.32 -5.60
C GLY A 362 -27.09 32.17 -7.13
N LYS A 363 -25.97 31.78 -7.76
CA LYS A 363 -25.88 31.59 -9.23
C LYS A 363 -26.35 30.21 -9.68
N SER A 364 -25.89 29.14 -9.03
CA SER A 364 -26.20 27.76 -9.43
C SER A 364 -27.43 27.17 -8.73
N GLY A 365 -27.88 27.80 -7.64
CA GLY A 365 -28.98 27.34 -6.81
C GLY A 365 -28.68 26.08 -5.98
N LYS A 366 -27.45 25.56 -6.03
CA LYS A 366 -27.01 24.37 -5.29
C LYS A 366 -26.63 24.72 -3.85
N VAL A 367 -26.63 23.73 -2.97
CA VAL A 367 -26.33 23.88 -1.54
C VAL A 367 -25.04 23.17 -1.13
N ALA A 368 -24.42 23.66 -0.05
CA ALA A 368 -23.24 23.05 0.56
C ALA A 368 -23.27 23.26 2.09
N LEU A 369 -22.66 22.34 2.83
CA LEU A 369 -22.36 22.55 4.25
C LEU A 369 -20.96 23.17 4.34
N ARG A 370 -20.86 24.37 4.92
CA ARG A 370 -19.58 25.02 5.19
C ARG A 370 -19.11 24.65 6.59
N THR A 371 -17.88 24.16 6.73
CA THR A 371 -17.19 24.00 8.03
C THR A 371 -15.80 24.65 7.97
N ASN A 372 -15.18 24.87 9.12
CA ASN A 372 -13.78 25.30 9.14
C ASN A 372 -12.86 24.13 8.78
N ALA A 373 -11.86 24.40 7.93
CA ALA A 373 -10.80 23.46 7.59
C ALA A 373 -9.48 23.87 8.26
N ARG A 374 -8.52 22.96 8.30
CA ARG A 374 -7.16 23.27 8.81
C ARG A 374 -6.53 24.39 7.98
N SER A 375 -5.95 25.36 8.66
CA SER A 375 -5.17 26.45 8.09
C SER A 375 -4.00 25.90 7.27
N TRP A 376 -3.57 26.61 6.23
CA TRP A 376 -2.32 26.32 5.52
C TRP A 376 -1.45 27.59 5.50
N LEU A 377 -0.16 27.45 5.79
CA LEU A 377 0.88 28.45 5.50
C LEU A 377 1.11 28.64 3.99
N THR A 378 1.06 29.89 3.53
CA THR A 378 1.55 30.27 2.20
C THR A 378 3.07 30.09 2.10
N GLU A 379 3.63 30.18 0.88
CA GLU A 379 5.10 30.16 0.66
C GLU A 379 5.83 31.25 1.45
N ASP A 380 5.13 32.33 1.83
CA ASP A 380 5.63 33.44 2.65
C ASP A 380 5.40 33.25 4.17
N GLY A 381 4.91 32.09 4.60
CA GLY A 381 4.76 31.74 6.02
C GLY A 381 3.52 32.35 6.72
N VAL A 382 2.56 32.87 5.96
CA VAL A 382 1.32 33.44 6.53
C VAL A 382 0.26 32.36 6.63
N ALA A 383 -0.31 32.17 7.83
CA ALA A 383 -1.41 31.23 8.05
C ALA A 383 -2.70 31.77 7.42
N VAL A 384 -3.23 31.05 6.43
CA VAL A 384 -4.51 31.38 5.78
C VAL A 384 -5.61 30.47 6.33
N SER A 385 -6.65 31.09 6.89
CA SER A 385 -7.87 30.41 7.34
C SER A 385 -8.60 29.81 6.16
N ARG A 386 -8.96 28.53 6.26
CA ARG A 386 -9.60 27.77 5.18
C ARG A 386 -10.98 27.28 5.62
N ILE A 387 -11.89 27.18 4.66
CA ILE A 387 -13.19 26.57 4.83
C ILE A 387 -13.31 25.35 3.93
N GLU A 388 -14.14 24.41 4.35
CA GLU A 388 -14.57 23.28 3.55
C GLU A 388 -16.03 23.46 3.16
N LEU A 389 -16.33 23.33 1.86
CA LEU A 389 -17.68 23.25 1.33
C LEU A 389 -17.97 21.79 0.96
N MET A 390 -18.74 21.12 1.81
CA MET A 390 -19.19 19.75 1.58
C MET A 390 -20.45 19.75 0.71
N ARG A 391 -20.41 19.05 -0.42
CA ARG A 391 -21.54 18.82 -1.34
C ARG A 391 -21.83 17.33 -1.45
N PRO A 392 -22.97 16.92 -2.02
CA PRO A 392 -23.35 15.51 -2.06
C PRO A 392 -22.32 14.56 -2.68
N THR A 393 -21.49 15.03 -3.62
CA THR A 393 -20.50 14.20 -4.34
C THR A 393 -19.06 14.67 -4.23
N ARG A 394 -18.81 15.83 -3.60
CA ARG A 394 -17.48 16.42 -3.56
C ARG A 394 -17.29 17.34 -2.38
N HIS A 395 -16.03 17.55 -2.04
CA HIS A 395 -15.59 18.50 -1.02
C HIS A 395 -14.73 19.54 -1.73
N GLU A 396 -15.01 20.81 -1.50
CA GLU A 396 -14.20 21.91 -2.01
C GLU A 396 -13.57 22.65 -0.84
N TYR A 397 -12.37 23.17 -1.05
CA TYR A 397 -11.66 23.93 -0.05
C TYR A 397 -11.32 25.30 -0.60
N LEU A 398 -11.60 26.34 0.18
CA LEU A 398 -11.43 27.73 -0.19
C LEU A 398 -10.75 28.47 0.95
N ALA A 399 -9.93 29.48 0.65
CA ALA A 399 -9.57 30.45 1.68
C ALA A 399 -10.85 31.15 2.15
N LEU A 400 -10.91 31.51 3.43
CA LEU A 400 -12.08 32.18 4.00
C LEU A 400 -12.37 33.49 3.26
N ASP A 401 -11.33 34.23 2.88
CA ASP A 401 -11.45 35.50 2.18
C ASP A 401 -11.99 35.35 0.75
N ASP A 402 -11.66 34.24 0.07
CA ASP A 402 -12.16 33.93 -1.28
C ASP A 402 -13.67 33.68 -1.28
N LEU A 403 -14.27 33.33 -0.13
CA LEU A 403 -15.71 33.10 -0.02
C LEU A 403 -16.51 34.34 -0.44
N TYR A 404 -16.01 35.54 -0.14
CA TYR A 404 -16.67 36.81 -0.51
C TYR A 404 -16.71 37.05 -2.03
N GLU A 405 -15.78 36.46 -2.77
CA GLU A 405 -15.77 36.53 -4.24
C GLU A 405 -16.66 35.45 -4.89
N THR A 406 -17.15 34.50 -4.10
CA THR A 406 -18.10 33.48 -4.55
C THR A 406 -19.55 33.95 -4.41
N ALA A 407 -20.47 33.18 -4.99
CA ALA A 407 -21.90 33.42 -4.85
C ALA A 407 -22.54 32.60 -3.71
N TRP A 408 -21.77 32.13 -2.73
CA TRP A 408 -22.28 31.33 -1.62
C TRP A 408 -22.82 32.23 -0.50
N GLU A 409 -24.10 32.07 -0.19
CA GLU A 409 -24.81 32.84 0.84
C GLU A 409 -25.42 31.90 1.88
N GLU A 410 -25.51 32.34 3.13
CA GLU A 410 -26.13 31.53 4.19
C GLU A 410 -27.60 31.25 3.90
N CYS A 411 -28.06 30.04 4.18
CA CYS A 411 -29.45 29.64 3.99
C CYS A 411 -30.02 28.91 5.20
N SER A 412 -31.35 28.85 5.30
CA SER A 412 -32.01 28.12 6.38
C SER A 412 -31.81 26.61 6.25
N ARG A 413 -31.79 25.90 7.40
CA ARG A 413 -31.73 24.43 7.45
C ARG A 413 -32.82 23.77 6.61
N ALA A 414 -34.06 24.23 6.69
CA ALA A 414 -35.18 23.69 5.90
C ALA A 414 -34.94 23.82 4.38
N ARG A 415 -34.34 24.93 3.94
CA ARG A 415 -34.01 25.13 2.53
C ARG A 415 -32.88 24.22 2.08
N PHE A 416 -31.84 24.11 2.91
CA PHE A 416 -30.72 23.20 2.69
C PHE A 416 -31.21 21.75 2.55
N GLU A 417 -32.05 21.28 3.47
CA GLU A 417 -32.61 19.91 3.44
C GLU A 417 -33.37 19.62 2.14
N THR A 418 -34.17 20.59 1.68
CA THR A 418 -34.95 20.48 0.43
C THR A 418 -34.02 20.41 -0.79
N ASP A 419 -33.12 21.40 -0.93
CA ASP A 419 -32.27 21.54 -2.11
C ASP A 419 -31.19 20.42 -2.15
N TRP A 420 -30.70 19.96 -0.99
CA TRP A 420 -29.77 18.82 -0.88
C TRP A 420 -30.43 17.51 -1.26
N SER A 421 -31.64 17.24 -0.76
CA SER A 421 -32.39 16.02 -1.10
C SER A 421 -32.72 15.96 -2.59
N ALA A 422 -33.13 17.08 -3.18
CA ALA A 422 -33.39 17.17 -4.62
C ALA A 422 -32.11 16.89 -5.43
N GLU A 423 -30.96 17.41 -5.01
CA GLU A 423 -29.69 17.13 -5.67
C GLU A 423 -29.26 15.66 -5.52
N VAL A 424 -29.43 15.08 -4.33
CA VAL A 424 -29.14 13.67 -4.04
C VAL A 424 -29.98 12.75 -4.95
N GLU A 425 -31.27 13.00 -5.09
CA GLU A 425 -32.16 12.23 -5.97
C GLU A 425 -31.77 12.39 -7.45
N GLU A 426 -31.48 13.62 -7.89
CA GLU A 426 -30.99 13.89 -9.25
C GLU A 426 -29.70 13.08 -9.54
N ILE A 427 -28.80 12.97 -8.57
CA ILE A 427 -27.53 12.25 -8.69
C ILE A 427 -27.76 10.72 -8.66
N ARG A 428 -28.63 10.21 -7.78
CA ARG A 428 -28.96 8.77 -7.72
C ARG A 428 -29.61 8.27 -9.01
N GLY A 429 -30.32 9.14 -9.72
CA GLY A 429 -30.92 8.85 -11.02
C GLY A 429 -29.93 8.80 -12.19
N LYS A 430 -28.70 9.32 -12.02
CA LYS A 430 -27.67 9.32 -13.08
C LYS A 430 -26.80 8.07 -12.97
N LEU A 431 -26.74 7.35 -14.08
CA LEU A 431 -25.81 6.25 -14.28
C LEU A 431 -24.58 6.79 -15.01
N ASP A 432 -23.41 6.64 -14.40
CA ASP A 432 -22.14 6.93 -15.03
C ASP A 432 -21.65 5.67 -15.74
N VAL A 433 -21.38 5.78 -17.03
CA VAL A 433 -20.73 4.73 -17.81
C VAL A 433 -19.27 5.08 -17.94
N GLU A 434 -18.39 4.15 -17.60
CA GLU A 434 -16.96 4.31 -17.79
C GLU A 434 -16.31 3.01 -18.27
N THR A 435 -15.14 3.15 -18.86
CA THR A 435 -14.32 2.01 -19.28
C THR A 435 -13.14 1.86 -18.34
N ILE A 436 -13.01 0.68 -17.76
CA ILE A 436 -11.89 0.28 -16.91
C ILE A 436 -11.08 -0.82 -17.58
N ARG A 437 -9.81 -0.95 -17.19
CA ARG A 437 -8.95 -2.06 -17.62
C ARG A 437 -8.46 -2.85 -16.42
N LEU A 438 -8.67 -4.16 -16.46
CA LEU A 438 -8.43 -5.08 -15.35
C LEU A 438 -7.50 -6.21 -15.80
N ALA A 439 -6.26 -6.20 -15.30
CA ALA A 439 -5.34 -7.32 -15.48
C ALA A 439 -5.81 -8.50 -14.62
N THR A 440 -6.13 -9.65 -15.22
CA THR A 440 -6.69 -10.83 -14.55
C THR A 440 -5.97 -12.12 -14.95
N GLY A 441 -6.40 -13.26 -14.40
CA GLY A 441 -5.78 -14.57 -14.61
C GLY A 441 -4.55 -14.78 -13.72
N LEU A 442 -3.48 -15.35 -14.27
CA LEU A 442 -2.27 -15.64 -13.50
C LEU A 442 -1.42 -14.36 -13.33
N LEU A 443 -1.62 -13.61 -12.25
CA LEU A 443 -0.97 -12.30 -12.07
C LEU A 443 0.48 -12.36 -11.56
N LEU A 444 0.84 -13.39 -10.79
CA LEU A 444 2.18 -13.49 -10.19
C LEU A 444 3.34 -13.38 -11.20
N PRO A 445 3.31 -14.01 -12.39
CA PRO A 445 4.37 -13.90 -13.39
C PRO A 445 4.51 -12.52 -14.03
N ILE A 446 3.43 -11.72 -14.06
CA ILE A 446 3.42 -10.37 -14.65
C ILE A 446 3.49 -9.27 -13.59
N TRP A 447 3.68 -9.65 -12.32
CA TRP A 447 3.57 -8.75 -11.18
C TRP A 447 4.57 -7.58 -11.23
N SER A 448 5.79 -7.84 -11.69
CA SER A 448 6.86 -6.84 -11.85
C SER A 448 6.64 -5.89 -13.03
N ALA A 449 5.74 -6.24 -13.95
CA ALA A 449 5.44 -5.44 -15.12
C ALA A 449 4.27 -4.49 -14.92
N LEU A 450 3.34 -4.85 -14.03
CA LEU A 450 2.26 -3.98 -13.60
C LEU A 450 2.82 -2.76 -12.83
N PRO A 451 2.10 -1.62 -12.76
CA PRO A 451 2.53 -0.40 -12.07
C PRO A 451 2.92 -0.64 -10.60
N SER A 452 3.53 0.32 -9.89
CA SER A 452 3.92 0.13 -8.47
C SER A 452 3.16 1.01 -7.48
N ASP A 453 2.47 2.01 -7.99
CA ASP A 453 1.61 2.99 -7.32
C ASP A 453 0.31 2.37 -6.78
N HIS A 454 -0.39 1.54 -7.55
CA HIS A 454 -1.70 0.98 -7.17
C HIS A 454 -1.66 -0.54 -6.99
N LEU A 455 -1.10 -1.03 -5.87
CA LEU A 455 -0.88 -2.47 -5.59
C LEU A 455 -2.14 -3.25 -5.16
N VAL A 456 -3.34 -2.68 -5.30
CA VAL A 456 -4.59 -3.24 -4.79
C VAL A 456 -5.24 -4.16 -5.82
N VAL A 457 -5.74 -5.31 -5.37
CA VAL A 457 -6.56 -6.21 -6.19
C VAL A 457 -8.01 -5.75 -6.10
N ASN A 458 -8.60 -5.48 -7.25
CA ASN A 458 -9.96 -5.00 -7.42
C ASN A 458 -10.89 -6.16 -7.78
N ARG A 459 -12.07 -6.18 -7.17
CA ARG A 459 -13.18 -7.05 -7.54
C ARG A 459 -14.32 -6.22 -8.10
N VAL A 460 -14.60 -6.38 -9.39
CA VAL A 460 -15.79 -5.82 -10.01
C VAL A 460 -16.93 -6.82 -9.84
N VAL A 461 -18.06 -6.40 -9.27
CA VAL A 461 -19.25 -7.26 -9.11
C VAL A 461 -20.44 -6.52 -9.70
N ASP A 462 -21.14 -7.14 -10.65
CA ASP A 462 -22.38 -6.58 -11.19
C ASP A 462 -23.62 -7.01 -10.37
N ALA A 463 -24.77 -6.38 -10.65
CA ALA A 463 -26.02 -6.69 -9.95
C ALA A 463 -26.52 -8.14 -10.18
N GLU A 464 -26.06 -8.80 -11.25
CA GLU A 464 -26.36 -10.19 -11.57
C GLU A 464 -25.46 -11.19 -10.82
N GLY A 465 -24.48 -10.69 -10.06
CA GLY A 465 -23.56 -11.50 -9.26
C GLY A 465 -22.36 -12.05 -10.04
N ARG A 466 -22.16 -11.64 -11.29
CA ARG A 466 -20.91 -11.92 -12.02
C ARG A 466 -19.79 -11.10 -11.40
N SER A 467 -18.61 -11.72 -11.28
CA SER A 467 -17.47 -11.06 -10.68
C SER A 467 -16.21 -11.22 -11.50
N TRP A 468 -15.50 -10.12 -11.68
CA TRP A 468 -14.18 -10.05 -12.30
C TRP A 468 -13.18 -9.62 -11.24
N LEU A 469 -12.03 -10.28 -11.22
CA LEU A 469 -11.03 -10.05 -10.18
C LEU A 469 -9.68 -9.84 -10.84
N GLY A 470 -8.98 -8.79 -10.43
CA GLY A 470 -7.70 -8.46 -11.03
C GLY A 470 -7.13 -7.17 -10.51
N ARG A 471 -6.13 -6.64 -11.20
CA ARG A 471 -5.51 -5.37 -10.87
C ARG A 471 -5.91 -4.31 -11.88
N MET A 472 -6.31 -3.13 -11.40
CA MET A 472 -6.59 -2.00 -12.28
C MET A 472 -5.32 -1.56 -13.00
N VAL A 473 -5.43 -1.34 -14.30
CA VAL A 473 -4.36 -0.78 -15.14
C VAL A 473 -4.87 0.53 -15.72
N PHE A 474 -4.26 1.64 -15.35
CA PHE A 474 -4.68 2.94 -15.85
C PHE A 474 -4.22 3.14 -17.30
N PRO A 475 -4.94 3.96 -18.10
CA PRO A 475 -4.61 4.17 -19.52
C PRO A 475 -3.15 4.55 -19.78
N GLY A 476 -2.54 5.37 -18.90
CA GLY A 476 -1.15 5.79 -19.03
C GLY A 476 -0.12 4.67 -18.84
N ASP A 477 -0.48 3.59 -18.14
CA ASP A 477 0.42 2.48 -17.82
C ASP A 477 0.37 1.35 -18.84
N VAL A 478 -0.68 1.29 -19.65
CA VAL A 478 -0.89 0.26 -20.67
C VAL A 478 0.32 0.15 -21.62
N PRO A 479 0.88 1.24 -22.18
CA PRO A 479 2.03 1.14 -23.08
C PRO A 479 3.27 0.52 -22.41
N ALA A 480 3.53 0.89 -21.15
CA ALA A 480 4.66 0.35 -20.39
C ALA A 480 4.47 -1.13 -20.06
N LEU A 481 3.24 -1.54 -19.69
CA LEU A 481 2.89 -2.93 -19.46
C LEU A 481 3.09 -3.78 -20.73
N PHE A 482 2.60 -3.31 -21.88
CA PHE A 482 2.71 -4.00 -23.17
C PHE A 482 4.16 -4.14 -23.62
N SER A 483 4.93 -3.05 -23.52
CA SER A 483 6.37 -3.06 -23.80
C SER A 483 7.12 -4.12 -22.97
N LYS A 484 6.86 -4.19 -21.66
CA LYS A 484 7.46 -5.21 -20.78
C LYS A 484 7.00 -6.65 -21.08
N MET A 485 5.81 -6.81 -21.69
CA MET A 485 5.29 -8.10 -22.13
C MET A 485 5.74 -8.48 -23.56
N GLY A 486 6.41 -7.58 -24.27
CA GLY A 486 6.77 -7.78 -25.68
C GLY A 486 5.56 -7.76 -26.62
N LEU A 487 4.52 -7.00 -26.26
CA LEU A 487 3.29 -6.82 -27.04
C LEU A 487 3.28 -5.43 -27.68
N ASP A 488 2.72 -5.31 -28.89
CA ASP A 488 2.56 -4.02 -29.57
C ASP A 488 1.44 -3.20 -28.91
N SER A 489 1.76 -2.00 -28.44
CA SER A 489 0.88 -1.16 -27.60
C SER A 489 -0.14 -0.30 -28.35
N ASN A 490 -0.07 -0.25 -29.70
CA ASN A 490 -0.78 0.76 -30.48
C ASN A 490 -2.28 0.46 -30.68
N ASP A 491 -2.74 -0.78 -30.47
CA ASP A 491 -4.13 -1.18 -30.76
C ASP A 491 -5.09 -1.05 -29.57
N VAL A 492 -4.61 -0.59 -28.39
CA VAL A 492 -5.35 -0.75 -27.13
C VAL A 492 -5.93 0.56 -26.56
N LEU A 493 -5.36 1.71 -26.93
CA LEU A 493 -5.87 3.01 -26.50
C LEU A 493 -6.65 3.65 -27.66
N SER A 494 -7.91 3.99 -27.41
CA SER A 494 -8.68 4.78 -28.37
C SER A 494 -8.11 6.21 -28.49
N PRO A 495 -8.28 6.89 -29.64
CA PRO A 495 -7.85 8.27 -29.81
C PRO A 495 -8.34 9.22 -28.71
N ALA A 496 -9.57 9.02 -28.23
CA ALA A 496 -10.16 9.80 -27.14
C ALA A 496 -9.48 9.53 -25.79
N GLU A 497 -9.01 8.31 -25.54
CA GLU A 497 -8.25 7.98 -24.32
C GLU A 497 -6.84 8.57 -24.34
N VAL A 498 -6.20 8.58 -25.52
CA VAL A 498 -4.90 9.25 -25.70
C VAL A 498 -5.03 10.75 -25.43
N ALA A 499 -6.08 11.39 -25.95
CA ALA A 499 -6.36 12.81 -25.71
C ALA A 499 -6.55 13.10 -24.21
N ARG A 500 -7.39 12.29 -23.54
CA ARG A 500 -7.71 12.44 -22.12
C ARG A 500 -6.48 12.23 -21.23
N ALA A 501 -5.75 11.13 -21.44
CA ALA A 501 -4.55 10.81 -20.67
C ALA A 501 -3.47 11.89 -20.83
N ALA A 502 -3.29 12.42 -22.05
CA ALA A 502 -2.38 13.55 -22.27
C ALA A 502 -2.81 14.79 -21.47
N MET A 503 -4.09 15.15 -21.50
CA MET A 503 -4.64 16.32 -20.81
C MET A 503 -4.60 16.23 -19.28
N GLU A 504 -4.69 15.02 -18.74
CA GLU A 504 -4.53 14.72 -17.31
C GLU A 504 -3.07 14.78 -16.84
N GLY A 505 -2.12 14.98 -17.76
CA GLY A 505 -0.68 15.14 -17.46
C GLY A 505 0.15 13.90 -17.79
N GLY A 506 -0.45 12.86 -18.36
CA GLY A 506 0.26 11.71 -18.89
C GLY A 506 1.07 12.03 -20.14
N THR A 507 2.13 11.25 -20.38
CA THR A 507 2.87 11.24 -21.65
C THR A 507 2.61 9.90 -22.33
N ILE A 508 1.98 9.92 -23.50
CA ILE A 508 1.66 8.71 -24.28
C ILE A 508 2.62 8.61 -25.45
N THR A 509 3.29 7.46 -25.62
CA THR A 509 4.14 7.21 -26.80
C THR A 509 3.33 6.52 -27.89
N ILE A 510 3.34 7.08 -29.09
CA ILE A 510 2.76 6.51 -30.30
C ILE A 510 3.90 5.99 -31.18
N GLN A 511 3.81 4.74 -31.66
CA GLN A 511 4.88 4.12 -32.46
C GLN A 511 4.70 4.30 -33.98
N ARG A 512 3.46 4.49 -34.46
CA ARG A 512 3.13 4.59 -35.89
C ARG A 512 2.29 5.86 -36.15
N PRO A 513 2.47 6.53 -37.29
CA PRO A 513 3.37 6.18 -38.41
C PRO A 513 4.86 6.42 -38.13
N PHE A 514 5.20 7.07 -37.02
CA PHE A 514 6.55 7.23 -36.50
C PHE A 514 6.50 7.34 -34.99
N VAL A 515 7.64 7.14 -34.33
CA VAL A 515 7.75 7.26 -32.87
C VAL A 515 7.60 8.73 -32.47
N CYS A 516 6.57 9.04 -31.68
CA CYS A 516 6.35 10.36 -31.11
C CYS A 516 5.67 10.28 -29.73
N GLU A 517 5.80 11.34 -28.94
CA GLU A 517 5.15 11.48 -27.64
C GLU A 517 4.02 12.50 -27.71
N VAL A 518 2.84 12.14 -27.21
CA VAL A 518 1.71 13.04 -27.00
C VAL A 518 1.63 13.39 -25.53
N LYS A 519 1.77 14.67 -25.20
CA LYS A 519 1.76 15.15 -23.81
C LYS A 519 1.14 16.53 -23.67
N ARG A 520 0.65 16.84 -22.47
CA ARG A 520 0.23 18.20 -22.15
C ARG A 520 1.43 19.10 -21.86
N VAL A 521 1.45 20.25 -22.51
CA VAL A 521 2.38 21.34 -22.22
C VAL A 521 1.63 22.64 -22.01
N ARG A 522 2.24 23.57 -21.29
CA ARG A 522 1.69 24.90 -21.03
C ARG A 522 2.39 25.89 -21.96
N VAL A 523 1.64 26.56 -22.83
CA VAL A 523 2.15 27.62 -23.72
C VAL A 523 1.27 28.84 -23.51
N ASN A 524 1.87 29.99 -23.21
CA ASN A 524 1.15 31.24 -22.86
C ASN A 524 0.05 31.03 -21.81
N ALA A 525 0.41 30.33 -20.72
CA ALA A 525 -0.48 29.98 -19.60
C ALA A 525 -1.71 29.12 -19.96
N ARG A 526 -1.85 28.63 -21.20
CA ARG A 526 -2.93 27.72 -21.60
C ARG A 526 -2.41 26.28 -21.78
N PRO A 527 -3.14 25.26 -21.31
CA PRO A 527 -2.80 23.87 -21.60
C PRO A 527 -3.00 23.57 -23.09
N ARG A 528 -2.03 22.90 -23.69
CA ARG A 528 -2.07 22.41 -25.07
C ARG A 528 -1.55 20.99 -25.13
N ILE A 529 -1.98 20.24 -26.14
CA ILE A 529 -1.45 18.91 -26.44
C ILE A 529 -0.34 19.07 -27.48
N GLU A 530 0.87 18.63 -27.16
CA GLU A 530 2.03 18.66 -28.04
C GLU A 530 2.38 17.26 -28.54
N ILE A 531 2.76 17.17 -29.82
CA ILE A 531 3.43 16.01 -30.40
C ILE A 531 4.94 16.28 -30.39
N SER A 532 5.64 15.63 -29.46
CA SER A 532 7.09 15.66 -29.29
C SER A 532 7.75 14.53 -30.10
N GLY A 533 8.92 14.80 -30.70
CA GLY A 533 9.68 13.79 -31.44
C GLY A 533 9.24 13.53 -32.89
N ALA A 534 8.26 14.30 -33.41
CA ALA A 534 7.83 14.19 -34.80
C ALA A 534 8.98 14.50 -35.80
N PRO A 535 9.23 13.65 -36.81
CA PRO A 535 10.21 13.92 -37.85
C PRO A 535 9.90 15.19 -38.66
N ALA A 536 10.91 16.01 -38.96
CA ALA A 536 10.73 17.29 -39.65
C ALA A 536 10.10 17.15 -41.05
N ASN A 537 10.36 16.04 -41.75
CA ASN A 537 9.75 15.73 -43.05
C ASN A 537 8.25 15.38 -42.97
N GLN A 538 7.72 15.09 -41.78
CA GLN A 538 6.31 14.75 -41.56
C GLN A 538 5.45 15.96 -41.16
N LEU A 539 6.04 17.16 -41.03
CA LEU A 539 5.31 18.36 -40.62
C LEU A 539 4.16 18.74 -41.58
N ALA A 540 4.35 18.54 -42.89
CA ALA A 540 3.31 18.81 -43.88
C ALA A 540 2.11 17.86 -43.72
N TRP A 541 2.40 16.58 -43.46
CA TRP A 541 1.37 15.57 -43.21
C TRP A 541 0.62 15.83 -41.89
N LEU A 542 1.35 16.12 -40.81
CA LEU A 542 0.75 16.49 -39.51
C LEU A 542 -0.19 17.69 -39.62
N LYS A 543 0.17 18.70 -40.43
CA LYS A 543 -0.72 19.83 -40.73
C LYS A 543 -1.98 19.41 -41.50
N SER A 544 -1.83 18.50 -42.47
CA SER A 544 -2.95 18.01 -43.29
C SER A 544 -4.01 17.26 -42.47
N ILE A 545 -3.63 16.62 -41.35
CA ILE A 545 -4.56 15.90 -40.47
C ILE A 545 -5.19 16.78 -39.38
N GLY A 546 -4.77 18.05 -39.26
CA GLY A 546 -5.35 19.03 -38.33
C GLY A 546 -4.41 19.52 -37.22
N CYS A 547 -3.13 19.14 -37.22
CA CYS A 547 -2.14 19.74 -36.31
C CYS A 547 -1.74 21.14 -36.77
N PHE A 548 -1.22 21.95 -35.86
CA PHE A 548 -0.60 23.24 -36.19
C PHE A 548 0.80 23.33 -35.59
N THR A 549 1.61 24.26 -36.10
CA THR A 549 3.00 24.42 -35.66
C THR A 549 3.27 25.84 -35.22
N GLU A 550 4.04 26.01 -34.16
CA GLU A 550 4.58 27.30 -33.73
C GLU A 550 6.08 27.19 -33.49
N ILE A 551 6.80 28.29 -33.66
CA ILE A 551 8.24 28.36 -33.34
C ILE A 551 8.36 28.94 -31.94
N ILE A 552 8.80 28.11 -30.99
CA ILE A 552 8.98 28.49 -29.58
C ILE A 552 10.41 28.13 -29.17
N ALA A 553 11.13 29.08 -28.59
CA ALA A 553 12.55 28.90 -28.21
C ALA A 553 13.41 28.35 -29.38
N TYR A 554 13.25 28.94 -30.57
CA TYR A 554 13.98 28.58 -31.80
C TYR A 554 13.75 27.14 -32.31
N LYS A 555 12.73 26.44 -31.81
CA LYS A 555 12.32 25.11 -32.28
C LYS A 555 10.89 25.13 -32.79
N THR A 556 10.66 24.50 -33.95
CA THR A 556 9.31 24.23 -34.45
C THR A 556 8.68 23.14 -33.59
N ARG A 557 7.58 23.47 -32.92
CA ARG A 557 6.80 22.54 -32.08
C ARG A 557 5.46 22.28 -32.74
N VAL A 558 4.94 21.06 -32.58
CA VAL A 558 3.69 20.61 -33.20
C VAL A 558 2.62 20.45 -32.12
N PHE A 559 1.43 21.00 -32.37
CA PHE A 559 0.32 20.98 -31.43
C PHE A 559 -0.95 20.42 -32.06
N ILE A 560 -1.77 19.80 -31.22
CA ILE A 560 -3.11 19.32 -31.55
C ILE A 560 -4.13 20.31 -30.96
N PRO A 561 -5.12 20.80 -31.73
CA PRO A 561 -6.22 21.59 -31.16
C PRO A 561 -7.02 20.76 -30.16
N VAL A 562 -7.18 21.25 -28.93
CA VAL A 562 -7.80 20.51 -27.81
C VAL A 562 -9.25 20.13 -28.14
N GLU A 563 -9.99 21.01 -28.81
CA GLU A 563 -11.40 20.83 -29.18
C GLU A 563 -11.62 19.69 -30.19
N THR A 564 -10.61 19.36 -30.99
CA THR A 564 -10.68 18.32 -32.04
C THR A 564 -9.63 17.23 -31.83
N ALA A 565 -9.12 17.09 -30.61
CA ALA A 565 -7.99 16.21 -30.30
C ALA A 565 -8.29 14.75 -30.69
N ASP A 566 -9.49 14.27 -30.38
CA ASP A 566 -9.93 12.90 -30.66
C ASP A 566 -9.90 12.60 -32.17
N ALA A 567 -10.37 13.53 -33.00
CA ALA A 567 -10.43 13.37 -34.45
C ALA A 567 -9.04 13.44 -35.11
N VAL A 568 -8.16 14.31 -34.60
CA VAL A 568 -6.78 14.43 -35.10
C VAL A 568 -5.97 13.20 -34.70
N LEU A 569 -6.12 12.72 -33.46
CA LEU A 569 -5.48 11.50 -32.98
C LEU A 569 -6.00 10.26 -33.72
N ALA A 570 -7.28 10.22 -34.08
CA ALA A 570 -7.83 9.13 -34.90
C ALA A 570 -7.14 9.04 -36.27
N ARG A 571 -6.83 10.18 -36.90
CA ARG A 571 -6.09 10.22 -38.18
C ARG A 571 -4.59 9.97 -38.01
N LEU A 572 -4.04 10.31 -36.86
CA LEU A 572 -2.63 10.07 -36.53
C LEU A 572 -2.36 8.58 -36.27
N MET A 573 -3.33 7.88 -35.66
CA MET A 573 -3.23 6.48 -35.25
C MET A 573 -3.80 5.48 -36.27
N ALA A 574 -4.52 5.96 -37.28
CA ALA A 574 -4.94 5.18 -38.45
C ALA A 574 -3.75 4.83 -39.34
#